data_AF-A0A5M4AR08-F1
#
_entry.id   AF-A0A5M4AR08-F1
#
_cell.length_a   1.000
_cell.length_b   1.000
_cell.length_c   1.000
_cell.angle_alpha   90.00
_cell.angle_beta   90.00
_cell.angle_gamma   90.00
#
_symmetry.space_group_name_H-M   'P 1'
#
loop_
_entity.id
_entity.type
_entity.pdbx_description
1 polymer ?
#
loop_
_entity_poly.entity_id
_entity_poly.type
_entity_poly.pdbx_seq_one_letter_code
_entity_poly.pdbx_strand_id
1 'polypeptide(L)' 'MLGRRGAIFIFEITKGGFEGILPQQFLRVHRNYIVNEKKVSEVNVKQRWVKLFDGTKLPVSFRNIRETVVRLS' A
#
# COMPACT_ATOMS: atom_id res chain seq x y z
N MET A 1 1.45 1.30 -19.14
CA MET A 1 2.88 1.69 -19.05
C MET A 1 3.28 1.65 -17.57
N LEU A 2 4.18 0.73 -17.19
CA LEU A 2 4.70 0.63 -15.82
C LEU A 2 5.77 1.71 -15.59
N GLY A 3 5.44 2.73 -14.82
CA GLY A 3 6.42 3.74 -14.38
C GLY A 3 7.27 3.20 -13.23
N ARG A 4 8.51 2.78 -13.51
CA ARG A 4 9.52 2.49 -12.48
C ARG A 4 10.11 3.81 -11.96
N ARG A 5 9.61 4.30 -10.82
CA ARG A 5 10.32 5.29 -9.98
C ARG A 5 10.35 4.73 -8.56
N GLY A 6 11.56 4.51 -8.03
CA GLY A 6 11.87 4.22 -6.63
C GLY A 6 10.85 3.38 -5.84
N ALA A 7 10.80 2.07 -6.07
CA ALA A 7 10.10 1.11 -5.20
C ALA A 7 8.60 1.35 -4.92
N ILE A 8 7.88 2.07 -5.80
CA ILE A 8 6.42 2.04 -5.82
C ILE A 8 5.98 1.07 -6.92
N PHE A 9 5.61 -0.15 -6.54
CA PHE A 9 4.83 -1.00 -7.43
C PHE A 9 3.38 -0.53 -7.33
N ILE A 10 3.03 0.53 -8.06
CA ILE A 10 1.62 0.87 -8.30
C ILE A 10 1.09 -0.20 -9.24
N PHE A 11 0.67 -1.34 -8.68
CA PHE A 11 -0.19 -2.24 -9.41
C PHE A 11 -1.54 -1.54 -9.48
N GLU A 12 -1.89 -1.05 -10.67
CA GLU A 12 -3.28 -0.79 -11.00
C GLU A 12 -3.96 -2.16 -11.04
N ILE A 13 -4.43 -2.63 -9.89
CA ILE A 13 -5.02 -3.97 -9.74
C ILE A 13 -6.34 -3.92 -10.50
N THR A 14 -6.33 -4.41 -11.74
CA THR A 14 -7.54 -4.87 -12.40
C THR A 14 -8.24 -5.87 -11.48
N LYS A 15 -9.57 -5.78 -11.38
CA LYS A 15 -10.43 -6.62 -10.52
C LYS A 15 -10.14 -8.12 -10.76
N GLY A 16 -9.19 -8.69 -10.03
CA GLY A 16 -8.89 -10.11 -10.04
C GLY A 16 -7.40 -10.43 -10.07
N GLY A 17 -6.86 -10.89 -8.93
CA GLY A 17 -5.93 -12.03 -8.99
C GLY A 17 -4.47 -11.87 -8.57
N PHE A 18 -4.00 -10.73 -8.07
CA PHE A 18 -2.57 -10.61 -7.68
C PHE A 18 -2.24 -10.86 -6.20
N GLU A 19 -3.23 -10.91 -5.32
CA GLU A 19 -2.99 -11.00 -3.87
C GLU A 19 -2.35 -12.34 -3.42
N GLY A 20 -2.56 -13.43 -4.16
CA GLY A 20 -2.04 -14.76 -3.80
C GLY A 20 -0.59 -15.04 -4.21
N ILE A 21 0.02 -14.18 -5.03
CA ILE A 21 1.37 -14.39 -5.59
C ILE A 21 2.39 -13.42 -4.98
N LEU A 22 1.90 -12.35 -4.36
CA LEU A 22 2.77 -11.32 -3.81
C LEU A 22 3.43 -11.78 -2.51
N PRO A 23 4.74 -11.52 -2.33
CA PRO A 23 5.42 -11.78 -1.07
C PRO A 23 4.70 -11.11 0.11
N GLN A 24 4.80 -11.72 1.30
CA GLN A 24 4.08 -11.28 2.52
C GLN A 24 4.30 -9.81 2.90
N GLN A 25 5.44 -9.23 2.50
CA GLN A 25 5.81 -7.82 2.70
C GLN A 25 4.96 -6.83 1.88
N PHE A 26 4.14 -7.30 0.94
CA PHE A 26 3.23 -6.46 0.19
C PHE A 26 1.85 -6.47 0.86
N LEU A 27 1.36 -5.28 1.15
CA LEU A 27 0.08 -5.06 1.79
C LEU A 27 -0.84 -4.28 0.87
N ARG A 28 -2.07 -4.74 0.71
CA ARG A 28 -3.11 -3.96 0.04
C ARG A 28 -3.68 -2.92 1.00
N VAL A 29 -3.39 -1.67 0.73
CA VAL A 29 -3.91 -0.53 1.51
C VAL A 29 -5.19 0.06 0.92
N HIS A 30 -5.43 -0.16 -0.37
CA HIS A 30 -6.63 0.32 -1.06
C HIS A 30 -6.98 -0.59 -2.23
N ARG A 31 -8.20 -0.45 -2.77
CA ARG A 31 -8.63 -1.25 -3.94
C ARG A 31 -7.66 -1.15 -5.13
N ASN A 32 -6.98 -0.02 -5.28
CA ASN A 32 -6.06 0.26 -6.39
C ASN A 32 -4.59 0.38 -5.94
N TYR A 33 -4.29 0.13 -4.65
CA TYR A 33 -2.94 0.34 -4.13
C TYR A 33 -2.50 -0.84 -3.27
N ILE A 34 -1.38 -1.43 -3.67
CA ILE A 34 -0.57 -2.32 -2.86
C ILE A 34 0.76 -1.63 -2.61
N VAL A 35 1.23 -1.66 -1.36
CA VAL A 35 2.49 -1.06 -0.95
C VAL A 35 3.39 -2.12 -0.35
N ASN A 36 4.70 -1.90 -0.45
CA ASN A 36 5.67 -2.68 0.31
C ASN A 36 5.76 -2.10 1.73
N GLU A 37 5.47 -2.90 2.74
CA GLU A 37 5.49 -2.52 4.16
C GLU A 37 6.84 -1.90 4.56
N LYS A 38 7.95 -2.47 4.05
CA LYS A 38 9.32 -1.97 4.30
C LYS A 38 9.61 -0.60 3.69
N LYS A 39 8.70 -0.07 2.86
CA LYS A 39 8.82 1.24 2.23
C LYS A 39 7.89 2.29 2.83
N VAL A 40 7.03 1.91 3.77
CA VAL A 40 6.15 2.82 4.49
C VAL A 40 6.92 3.48 5.62
N SER A 41 6.86 4.81 5.69
CA SER A 41 7.48 5.61 6.73
C SER A 41 6.49 6.00 7.83
N GLU A 42 5.23 6.26 7.49
CA GLU A 42 4.21 6.78 8.41
C GLU A 42 2.81 6.34 8.00
N VAL A 43 1.93 6.11 8.98
CA VAL A 43 0.50 5.84 8.78
C VAL A 43 -0.31 6.87 9.55
N ASN A 44 -1.22 7.56 8.86
CA ASN A 44 -2.17 8.45 9.49
C ASN A 44 -3.57 7.83 9.49
N VAL A 45 -3.99 7.33 10.65
CA VAL A 45 -5.28 6.63 10.80
C VAL A 45 -6.46 7.59 10.67
N LYS A 46 -6.35 8.81 11.23
CA LYS A 46 -7.42 9.81 11.21
C LYS A 46 -7.71 10.29 9.79
N GLN A 47 -6.67 10.56 9.02
CA GLN A 47 -6.77 11.04 7.64
C GLN A 47 -6.73 9.92 6.58
N ARG A 48 -6.52 8.66 7.00
CA ARG A 48 -6.53 7.45 6.16
C ARG A 48 -5.57 7.51 4.98
N TRP A 49 -4.30 7.79 5.27
CA TRP A 49 -3.23 7.70 4.28
C TRP A 49 -1.98 7.05 4.88
N VAL A 50 -1.17 6.45 4.01
CA VAL A 50 0.20 6.02 4.31
C VAL A 50 1.18 6.91 3.55
N LYS A 51 2.33 7.19 4.15
CA LYS A 51 3.44 7.90 3.53
C LYS A 51 4.59 6.93 3.32
N LEU A 52 5.18 6.96 2.14
CA LEU A 52 6.35 6.18 1.78
C LEU A 52 7.64 6.99 2.05
N PHE A 53 8.79 6.32 2.11
CA PHE A 53 10.09 6.99 2.36
C PHE A 53 10.47 8.04 1.30
N ASP A 54 9.95 7.93 0.08
CA ASP A 54 10.15 8.94 -0.97
C ASP A 54 9.26 10.18 -0.79
N GLY A 55 8.42 10.20 0.24
CA GLY A 55 7.47 11.27 0.53
C GLY A 55 6.08 11.08 -0.09
N THR A 56 5.89 10.06 -0.95
CA THR A 56 4.61 9.79 -1.61
C THR A 56 3.53 9.41 -0.58
N LYS A 57 2.35 10.03 -0.70
CA LYS A 57 1.18 9.72 0.14
C LYS A 57 0.16 8.93 -0.66
N LEU A 58 -0.28 7.80 -0.11
CA LEU A 58 -1.28 6.92 -0.72
C LEU A 58 -2.50 6.80 0.19
N PRO A 59 -3.73 6.86 -0.35
CA PRO A 59 -4.93 6.71 0.46
C PRO A 59 -5.13 5.26 0.90
N VAL A 60 -5.74 5.08 2.07
CA VAL A 60 -6.09 3.78 2.65
C VAL A 60 -7.61 3.63 2.68
N SER A 61 -8.13 2.48 2.24
CA SER A 61 -9.56 2.19 2.34
C SER A 61 -9.97 1.98 3.79
N PHE A 62 -11.20 2.39 4.13
CA PHE A 62 -11.78 2.14 5.46
C PHE A 62 -11.73 0.65 5.86
N ARG A 63 -11.88 -0.26 4.90
CA ARG A 63 -11.85 -1.70 5.14
C ARG A 63 -10.45 -2.21 5.50
N ASN A 64 -9.41 -1.57 4.98
CA ASN A 64 -8.03 -2.05 5.10
C ASN A 64 -7.25 -1.29 6.18
N ILE A 65 -7.80 -0.21 6.76
CA ILE A 65 -7.09 0.61 7.75
C ILE A 65 -6.70 -0.18 9.00
N ARG A 66 -7.56 -1.08 9.48
CA ARG A 66 -7.28 -1.90 10.66
C ARG A 66 -6.11 -2.83 10.42
N GLU A 67 -6.12 -3.53 9.29
CA GLU A 67 -5.02 -4.41 8.89
C GLU A 67 -3.72 -3.63 8.66
N THR A 68 -3.83 -2.45 8.03
CA THR A 68 -2.69 -1.54 7.79
C THR A 68 -2.03 -1.11 9.09
N VAL A 69 -2.82 -0.78 10.12
CA VAL A 69 -2.28 -0.43 11.44
C VAL A 69 -1.60 -1.64 12.08
N VAL A 70 -2.24 -2.81 12.07
CA VAL A 70 -1.69 -4.02 12.72
C VAL A 70 -0.35 -4.44 12.11
N ARG A 71 -0.19 -4.31 10.79
CA ARG A 71 1.05 -4.70 10.11
C ARG A 71 2.18 -3.66 10.17
N LEU A 72 1.84 -2.40 10.42
CA LEU A 72 2.79 -1.29 10.44
C LEU A 72 3.02 -0.71 11.85
N SER A 73 2.46 -1.33 12.88
CA SER A 73 2.79 -1.08 14.30
C SER A 73 3.99 -1.93 14.70
#